data_AF-A0A7H4PNM9-F1
#
_entry.id   AF-A0A7H4PNM9-F1
#
_cell.length_a   1.000
_cell.length_b   1.000
_cell.length_c   1.000
_cell.angle_alpha   90.00
_cell.angle_beta   90.00
_cell.angle_gamma   90.00
#
_symmetry.space_group_name_H-M   'P 1'
#
loop_
_entity.id
_entity.type
_entity.pdbx_description
1 polymer ?
#
loop_
_entity_poly.entity_id
_entity_poly.type
_entity_poly.pdbx_seq_one_letter_code
_entity_poly.pdbx_strand_id
1 'polypeptide(L)'
;MSKTSPLVNIAAVYGVFSGVVPLMLHRVILFLLFGLLPTSLVRAAPAQQLFNDWQVTCNNQNFCVARNVGLHHGLVMTLTRSAGAATSASLRIELGGVGNPVAALAPIAPRLRLDGKPLSLGDKHWQIADKLLETDDSVTIDAFLQQVQAAKAITLENGLQAISLQGLKAALLFIDSRQKRVGSETAWVGKGEEPPLSVPPAPALRSVARIDVAESPPQPR
;
A
#
# COMPACT_ATOMS: atom_id res chain seq x y z
N MET A 1 43.40 -97.01 -29.43
CA MET A 1 43.50 -96.02 -28.34
C MET A 1 42.35 -95.02 -28.55
N SER A 2 41.17 -95.19 -27.93
CA SER A 2 40.73 -94.71 -26.59
C SER A 2 40.60 -93.17 -26.57
N LYS A 3 39.52 -92.46 -26.19
CA LYS A 3 38.24 -92.76 -25.51
C LYS A 3 37.37 -91.45 -25.50
N THR A 4 36.03 -91.57 -25.59
CA THR A 4 34.92 -90.84 -24.88
C THR A 4 34.85 -89.29 -24.68
N SER A 5 33.67 -88.69 -24.99
CA SER A 5 33.07 -87.42 -24.43
C SER A 5 32.72 -87.55 -22.91
N PRO A 6 32.29 -86.54 -22.08
CA PRO A 6 31.08 -85.65 -22.24
C PRO A 6 31.06 -84.27 -21.46
N LEU A 7 29.88 -83.62 -21.35
CA LEU A 7 29.36 -82.63 -20.35
C LEU A 7 29.61 -81.11 -20.59
N VAL A 8 28.61 -80.23 -20.80
CA VAL A 8 27.44 -79.71 -20.00
C VAL A 8 27.71 -78.30 -19.43
N ASN A 9 26.98 -77.32 -20.00
CA ASN A 9 26.19 -76.24 -19.38
C ASN A 9 26.72 -75.49 -18.13
N ILE A 10 27.00 -74.18 -18.26
CA ILE A 10 26.72 -73.20 -17.19
C ILE A 10 25.91 -72.05 -17.79
N ALA A 11 24.62 -72.11 -17.47
CA ALA A 11 23.62 -71.13 -17.80
C ALA A 11 23.82 -69.82 -17.01
N ALA A 12 23.40 -68.72 -17.64
CA ALA A 12 22.46 -67.77 -17.06
C ALA A 12 22.64 -67.41 -15.56
N VAL A 13 23.49 -66.43 -15.26
CA VAL A 13 23.38 -65.69 -13.97
C VAL A 13 23.53 -64.16 -14.13
N TYR A 14 24.11 -63.64 -15.21
CA TYR A 14 24.38 -62.20 -15.34
C TYR A 14 23.20 -61.35 -15.87
N GLY A 15 21.98 -61.81 -15.68
CA GLY A 15 20.81 -61.27 -16.40
C GLY A 15 19.85 -60.41 -15.60
N VAL A 16 20.03 -60.12 -14.30
CA VAL A 16 18.96 -59.44 -13.53
C VAL A 16 19.48 -58.67 -12.32
N PHE A 17 20.26 -57.58 -12.44
CA PHE A 17 20.40 -56.65 -11.28
C PHE A 17 20.73 -55.18 -11.60
N SER A 18 20.73 -54.75 -12.87
CA SER A 18 21.22 -53.39 -13.20
C SER A 18 20.14 -52.31 -13.40
N GLY A 19 18.85 -52.60 -13.19
CA GLY A 19 17.74 -51.70 -13.57
C GLY A 19 17.01 -50.95 -12.45
N VAL A 20 17.13 -51.36 -11.18
CA VAL A 20 16.25 -50.86 -10.10
C VAL A 20 16.91 -49.77 -9.22
N VAL A 21 18.24 -49.78 -9.12
CA VAL A 21 19.01 -48.85 -8.27
C VAL A 21 19.01 -47.39 -8.78
N PRO A 22 19.14 -47.08 -10.09
CA PRO A 22 19.23 -45.69 -10.53
C PRO A 22 17.89 -44.94 -10.44
N LEU A 23 16.75 -45.64 -10.54
CA LEU A 23 15.41 -45.05 -10.50
C LEU A 23 14.99 -44.63 -9.07
N MET A 24 15.39 -45.39 -8.05
CA MET A 24 15.12 -45.09 -6.64
C MET A 24 15.94 -43.88 -6.15
N LEU A 25 17.21 -43.77 -6.58
CA LEU A 25 18.07 -42.64 -6.21
C LEU A 25 17.58 -41.32 -6.83
N HIS A 26 17.10 -41.35 -8.07
CA HIS A 26 16.51 -40.16 -8.72
C HIS A 26 15.22 -39.70 -8.03
N ARG A 27 14.39 -40.64 -7.55
CA ARG A 27 13.18 -40.30 -6.77
C ARG A 27 13.51 -39.63 -5.44
N VAL A 28 14.53 -40.11 -4.73
CA VAL A 28 14.98 -39.51 -3.46
C VAL A 28 15.58 -38.13 -3.66
N ILE A 29 16.36 -37.92 -4.73
CA ILE A 29 16.93 -36.61 -5.10
C ILE A 29 15.82 -35.61 -5.48
N LEU A 30 14.78 -36.02 -6.21
CA LEU A 30 13.65 -35.16 -6.56
C LEU A 30 12.85 -34.72 -5.33
N PHE A 31 12.66 -35.61 -4.34
CA PHE A 31 11.99 -35.29 -3.08
C PHE A 31 12.83 -34.35 -2.20
N LEU A 32 14.16 -34.49 -2.18
CA LEU A 32 15.07 -33.58 -1.47
C LEU A 32 15.12 -32.17 -2.10
N LEU A 33 15.03 -32.06 -3.43
CA LEU A 33 14.98 -30.77 -4.14
C LEU A 33 13.66 -30.01 -3.95
N PHE A 34 12.52 -30.71 -3.78
CA PHE A 34 11.21 -30.07 -3.54
C PHE A 34 10.99 -29.65 -2.07
N GLY A 35 11.73 -30.23 -1.11
CA GLY A 35 11.61 -29.91 0.32
C GLY A 35 12.24 -28.57 0.74
N LEU A 36 12.99 -27.91 -0.16
CA LEU A 36 13.69 -26.64 0.08
C LEU A 36 12.95 -25.44 -0.53
N LEU A 37 11.63 -25.51 -0.72
CA LEU A 37 10.84 -24.31 -1.03
C LEU A 37 10.78 -23.43 0.23
N PRO A 38 11.44 -22.26 0.26
CA PRO A 38 11.30 -21.34 1.38
C PRO A 38 9.83 -20.96 1.47
N THR A 39 9.17 -21.37 2.54
CA THR A 39 7.85 -20.85 2.88
C THR A 39 8.04 -19.36 3.12
N SER A 40 7.62 -18.54 2.15
CA SER A 40 7.60 -17.10 2.29
C SER A 40 6.75 -16.78 3.52
N LEU A 41 7.40 -16.50 4.65
CA LEU A 41 6.75 -15.88 5.79
C LEU A 41 6.25 -14.52 5.30
N VAL A 42 4.98 -14.45 4.89
CA VAL A 42 4.30 -13.20 4.56
C VAL A 42 4.19 -12.41 5.85
N ARG A 43 5.22 -11.62 6.14
CA ARG A 43 5.17 -10.66 7.23
C ARG A 43 4.24 -9.53 6.79
N ALA A 44 3.04 -9.51 7.33
CA ALA A 44 2.15 -8.36 7.24
C ALA A 44 2.74 -7.23 8.10
N ALA A 45 3.79 -6.57 7.60
CA ALA A 45 4.20 -5.28 8.13
C ALA A 45 3.18 -4.23 7.63
N PRO A 46 2.76 -3.27 8.48
CA PRO A 46 2.00 -2.12 8.00
C PRO A 46 2.79 -1.48 6.86
N ALA A 47 2.12 -1.27 5.73
CA ALA A 47 2.79 -0.72 4.57
C ALA A 47 3.00 0.77 4.83
N GLN A 48 4.21 1.15 5.24
CA GLN A 48 4.62 2.54 5.43
C GLN A 48 5.77 2.84 4.47
N GLN A 49 5.59 3.84 3.63
CA GLN A 49 6.57 4.19 2.62
C GLN A 49 6.66 5.71 2.44
N LEU A 50 7.88 6.18 2.20
CA LEU A 50 8.18 7.56 1.88
C LEU A 50 8.40 7.70 0.37
N PHE A 51 7.86 8.77 -0.20
CA PHE A 51 7.96 9.18 -1.59
C PHE A 51 8.33 10.66 -1.62
N ASN A 52 9.63 10.96 -1.59
CA ASN A 52 10.13 12.33 -1.39
C ASN A 52 9.47 12.97 -0.15
N ASP A 53 8.64 14.00 -0.36
CA ASP A 53 7.99 14.77 0.69
C ASP A 53 6.63 14.20 1.11
N TRP A 54 6.31 12.96 0.71
CA TRP A 54 5.04 12.29 1.03
C TRP A 54 5.27 10.99 1.80
N GLN A 55 4.48 10.79 2.84
CA GLN A 55 4.41 9.53 3.57
C GLN A 55 3.06 8.87 3.33
N VAL A 56 3.09 7.60 2.96
CA VAL A 56 1.90 6.74 2.90
C VAL A 56 1.97 5.72 4.03
N THR A 57 0.86 5.53 4.73
CA THR A 57 0.64 4.42 5.65
C THR A 57 -0.64 3.69 5.27
N CYS A 58 -0.62 2.36 5.26
CA CYS A 58 -1.82 1.55 5.09
C CYS A 58 -1.95 0.53 6.22
N ASN A 59 -3.16 0.40 6.78
CA ASN A 59 -3.46 -0.57 7.82
C ASN A 59 -3.82 -1.96 7.23
N ASN A 60 -4.16 -2.91 8.11
CA ASN A 60 -4.51 -4.29 7.73
C ASN A 60 -5.82 -4.41 6.92
N GLN A 61 -6.68 -3.39 6.93
CA GLN A 61 -7.88 -3.31 6.10
C GLN A 61 -7.61 -2.64 4.75
N ASN A 62 -6.33 -2.38 4.42
CA ASN A 62 -5.92 -1.58 3.27
C ASN A 62 -6.55 -0.17 3.27
N PHE A 63 -6.94 0.36 4.43
CA PHE A 63 -7.22 1.78 4.58
C PHE A 63 -5.89 2.51 4.55
N CYS A 64 -5.73 3.44 3.62
CA CYS A 64 -4.48 4.14 3.37
C CYS A 64 -4.62 5.63 3.66
N VAL A 65 -3.54 6.23 4.17
CA VAL A 65 -3.39 7.65 4.42
C VAL A 65 -2.12 8.13 3.73
N ALA A 66 -2.22 9.16 2.89
CA ALA A 66 -1.07 9.90 2.36
C ALA A 66 -1.04 11.30 2.98
N ARG A 67 0.12 11.73 3.45
CA ARG A 67 0.33 13.10 3.96
C ARG A 67 1.69 13.64 3.59
N ASN A 68 1.81 14.96 3.45
CA ASN A 68 3.11 15.60 3.28
C ASN A 68 3.93 15.57 4.60
N VAL A 69 5.25 15.42 4.45
CA VAL A 69 6.24 15.34 5.54
C VAL A 69 7.46 16.23 5.26
N GLY A 70 8.03 16.79 6.33
CA GLY A 70 9.11 17.78 6.24
C GLY A 70 8.71 19.14 6.82
N LEU A 71 9.45 20.19 6.42
CA LEU A 71 9.22 21.56 6.88
C LEU A 71 8.14 22.22 6.01
N HIS A 72 6.90 22.24 6.49
CA HIS A 72 5.73 22.82 5.77
C HIS A 72 5.09 24.00 6.49
N HIS A 73 5.72 24.47 7.58
CA HIS A 73 5.24 25.60 8.40
C HIS A 73 3.77 25.47 8.85
N GLY A 74 3.34 24.23 9.11
CA GLY A 74 2.00 23.90 9.60
C GLY A 74 0.97 23.56 8.52
N LEU A 75 1.26 23.78 7.23
CA LEU A 75 0.32 23.44 6.16
C LEU A 75 0.45 21.96 5.79
N VAL A 76 -0.64 21.21 5.99
CA VAL A 76 -0.68 19.76 5.81
C VAL A 76 -1.83 19.41 4.90
N MET A 77 -1.55 18.62 3.86
CA MET A 77 -2.52 17.91 3.06
C MET A 77 -2.54 16.45 3.49
N THR A 78 -3.73 15.93 3.80
CA THR A 78 -3.97 14.53 4.13
C THR A 78 -5.03 13.98 3.19
N LEU A 79 -4.73 12.84 2.57
CA LEU A 79 -5.65 12.09 1.73
C LEU A 79 -5.86 10.72 2.37
N THR A 80 -7.12 10.34 2.58
CA THR A 80 -7.47 9.02 3.09
C THR A 80 -8.29 8.25 2.07
N ARG A 81 -8.15 6.93 2.03
CA ARG A 81 -9.01 6.08 1.19
C ARG A 81 -9.22 4.70 1.78
N SER A 82 -10.48 4.28 1.84
CA SER A 82 -10.88 2.92 2.18
C SER A 82 -10.65 1.95 1.01
N ALA A 83 -10.46 0.67 1.32
CA ALA A 83 -10.46 -0.39 0.33
C ALA A 83 -11.90 -0.73 -0.14
N GLY A 84 -12.01 -1.47 -1.25
CA GLY A 84 -13.29 -1.89 -1.83
C GLY A 84 -13.74 -1.05 -3.03
N ALA A 85 -14.78 -1.54 -3.71
CA ALA A 85 -15.35 -0.87 -4.88
C ALA A 85 -15.86 0.54 -4.58
N ALA A 86 -16.34 0.78 -3.35
CA ALA A 86 -16.68 2.12 -2.89
C ALA A 86 -15.45 3.03 -2.96
N THR A 87 -15.60 4.20 -3.57
CA THR A 87 -14.54 5.21 -3.70
C THR A 87 -14.50 6.12 -2.47
N SER A 88 -14.76 5.58 -1.28
CA SER A 88 -14.79 6.34 -0.03
C SER A 88 -13.39 6.87 0.29
N ALA A 89 -13.22 8.17 0.11
CA ALA A 89 -11.98 8.89 0.32
C ALA A 89 -12.30 10.24 0.97
N SER A 90 -11.31 10.83 1.63
CA SER A 90 -11.40 12.21 2.06
C SER A 90 -10.09 12.93 1.79
N LEU A 91 -10.19 14.21 1.44
CA LEU A 91 -9.07 15.11 1.23
C LEU A 91 -9.21 16.29 2.16
N ARG A 92 -8.15 16.56 2.92
CA ARG A 92 -8.07 17.65 3.88
C ARG A 92 -6.80 18.45 3.66
N ILE A 93 -6.91 19.76 3.57
CA ILE A 93 -5.79 20.70 3.67
C ILE A 93 -6.02 21.56 4.90
N GLU A 94 -5.13 21.46 5.87
CA GLU A 94 -5.25 22.17 7.14
C GLU A 94 -3.98 22.95 7.48
N LEU A 95 -4.17 24.03 8.22
CA LEU A 95 -3.09 24.84 8.76
C LEU A 95 -2.99 24.65 10.28
N GLY A 96 -2.05 23.80 10.69
CA GLY A 96 -1.70 23.54 12.08
C GLY A 96 -0.65 24.50 12.66
N GLY A 97 -0.39 24.37 13.97
CA GLY A 97 0.66 25.10 14.69
C GLY A 97 0.13 26.08 15.75
N VAL A 98 0.76 26.04 16.93
CA VAL A 98 0.54 27.01 18.01
C VAL A 98 1.23 28.34 17.64
N GLY A 99 0.52 29.45 17.77
CA GLY A 99 1.08 30.79 17.52
C GLY A 99 1.07 31.26 16.06
N ASN A 100 0.44 30.53 15.12
CA ASN A 100 0.18 31.08 13.79
C ASN A 100 -0.97 32.09 13.90
N PRO A 101 -0.75 33.41 13.70
CA PRO A 101 -1.76 34.47 13.90
C PRO A 101 -2.91 34.43 12.87
N VAL A 102 -3.13 33.27 12.23
CA VAL A 102 -4.24 32.99 11.32
C VAL A 102 -5.59 32.95 12.04
N ALA A 103 -5.61 32.92 13.39
CA ALA A 103 -6.86 33.09 14.13
C ALA A 103 -7.55 34.46 13.88
N ALA A 104 -6.84 35.42 13.29
CA ALA A 104 -7.40 36.70 12.83
C ALA A 104 -7.44 36.85 11.29
N LEU A 105 -7.10 35.81 10.53
CA LEU A 105 -7.03 35.87 9.07
C LEU A 105 -8.23 35.19 8.43
N ALA A 106 -8.63 35.70 7.26
CA ALA A 106 -9.62 35.07 6.38
C ALA A 106 -9.29 33.59 6.11
N PRO A 107 -10.30 32.76 5.77
CA PRO A 107 -10.11 31.34 5.49
C PRO A 107 -8.91 31.04 4.59
N ILE A 108 -8.23 29.93 4.84
CA ILE A 108 -7.04 29.57 4.04
C ILE A 108 -7.38 29.29 2.58
N ALA A 109 -8.57 28.77 2.27
CA ALA A 109 -8.92 28.25 0.95
C ALA A 109 -8.74 29.28 -0.19
N PRO A 110 -9.27 30.53 -0.12
CA PRO A 110 -9.07 31.54 -1.17
C PRO A 110 -7.62 32.00 -1.34
N ARG A 111 -6.77 31.73 -0.34
CA ARG A 111 -5.36 32.15 -0.28
C ARG A 111 -4.40 31.05 -0.71
N LEU A 112 -4.90 29.83 -0.94
CA LEU A 112 -4.09 28.76 -1.50
C LEU A 112 -3.71 29.09 -2.94
N ARG A 113 -2.46 28.78 -3.27
CA ARG A 113 -1.88 28.96 -4.60
C ARG A 113 -1.28 27.64 -5.07
N LEU A 114 -1.52 27.28 -6.33
CA LEU A 114 -0.87 26.16 -7.00
C LEU A 114 0.16 26.72 -7.97
N ASP A 115 1.44 26.45 -7.73
CA ASP A 115 2.56 26.99 -8.52
C ASP A 115 2.46 28.52 -8.72
N GLY A 116 2.08 29.23 -7.66
CA GLY A 116 1.96 30.70 -7.63
C GLY A 116 0.63 31.25 -8.18
N LYS A 117 -0.23 30.44 -8.79
CA LYS A 117 -1.56 30.85 -9.28
C LYS A 117 -2.65 30.51 -8.26
N PRO A 118 -3.80 31.21 -8.21
CA PRO A 118 -4.93 30.80 -7.39
C PRO A 118 -5.28 29.32 -7.58
N LEU A 119 -5.39 28.58 -6.48
CA LEU A 119 -5.81 27.18 -6.50
C LEU A 119 -7.30 27.12 -6.88
N SER A 120 -7.61 26.56 -8.05
CA SER A 120 -8.99 26.27 -8.43
C SER A 120 -9.52 25.11 -7.60
N LEU A 121 -10.71 25.27 -7.02
CA LEU A 121 -11.38 24.23 -6.22
C LEU A 121 -12.50 23.51 -6.99
N GLY A 122 -12.88 23.98 -8.18
CA GLY A 122 -13.97 23.36 -8.95
C GLY A 122 -15.32 23.42 -8.22
N ASP A 123 -16.11 22.34 -8.32
CA ASP A 123 -17.47 22.25 -7.79
C ASP A 123 -17.56 22.36 -6.25
N LYS A 124 -18.74 22.77 -5.77
CA LYS A 124 -18.99 23.33 -4.42
C LYS A 124 -18.99 22.34 -3.25
N HIS A 125 -18.48 21.12 -3.40
CA HIS A 125 -18.49 20.11 -2.33
C HIS A 125 -17.31 20.23 -1.35
N TRP A 126 -16.80 21.46 -1.20
CA TRP A 126 -15.77 21.79 -0.24
C TRP A 126 -16.39 22.34 1.04
N GLN A 127 -15.99 21.77 2.16
CA GLN A 127 -16.19 22.34 3.48
C GLN A 127 -15.01 23.28 3.77
N ILE A 128 -15.31 24.56 3.94
CA ILE A 128 -14.31 25.61 4.16
C ILE A 128 -14.49 26.18 5.56
N ALA A 129 -13.43 26.17 6.34
CA ALA A 129 -13.32 26.87 7.61
C ALA A 129 -11.97 27.61 7.68
N ASP A 130 -11.75 28.40 8.72
CA ASP A 130 -10.64 29.36 8.78
C ASP A 130 -9.27 28.74 8.49
N LYS A 131 -9.03 27.54 9.01
CA LYS A 131 -7.75 26.81 8.87
C LYS A 131 -7.91 25.46 8.15
N LEU A 132 -9.02 25.26 7.46
CA LEU A 132 -9.40 23.95 6.94
C LEU A 132 -10.12 24.07 5.60
N LEU A 133 -9.69 23.24 4.67
CA LEU A 133 -10.38 22.93 3.42
C LEU A 133 -10.53 21.41 3.36
N GLU A 134 -11.75 20.91 3.27
CA GLU A 134 -12.02 19.47 3.33
C GLU A 134 -13.12 19.04 2.37
N THR A 135 -13.03 17.82 1.84
CA THR A 135 -14.09 17.17 1.06
C THR A 135 -13.98 15.66 1.18
N ASP A 136 -15.12 14.97 1.08
CA ASP A 136 -15.25 13.51 0.96
C ASP A 136 -15.96 13.10 -0.34
N ASP A 137 -16.23 14.06 -1.24
CA ASP A 137 -16.82 13.82 -2.55
C ASP A 137 -15.75 13.31 -3.53
N SER A 138 -15.93 12.08 -4.03
CA SER A 138 -14.92 11.41 -4.85
C SER A 138 -14.66 12.13 -6.19
N VAL A 139 -15.67 12.75 -6.78
CA VAL A 139 -15.53 13.51 -8.04
C VAL A 139 -14.69 14.76 -7.81
N THR A 140 -14.97 15.49 -6.73
CA THR A 140 -14.19 16.68 -6.32
C THR A 140 -12.74 16.31 -6.01
N ILE A 141 -12.51 15.19 -5.30
CA ILE A 141 -11.16 14.68 -5.02
C ILE A 141 -10.43 14.32 -6.32
N ASP A 142 -11.07 13.59 -7.23
CA ASP A 142 -10.47 13.20 -8.51
C ASP A 142 -10.05 14.41 -9.34
N ALA A 143 -10.93 15.42 -9.46
CA ALA A 143 -10.64 16.66 -10.18
C ALA A 143 -9.47 17.43 -9.54
N PHE A 144 -9.46 17.53 -8.19
CA PHE A 144 -8.36 18.15 -7.46
C PHE A 144 -7.04 17.43 -7.70
N LEU A 145 -7.03 16.09 -7.58
CA LEU A 145 -5.83 15.28 -7.78
C LEU A 145 -5.31 15.36 -9.21
N GLN A 146 -6.18 15.42 -10.22
CA GLN A 146 -5.76 15.64 -11.62
C GLN A 146 -5.03 16.97 -11.79
N GLN A 147 -5.49 18.03 -11.13
CA GLN A 147 -4.87 19.35 -11.18
C GLN A 147 -3.50 19.40 -10.51
N VAL A 148 -3.34 18.75 -9.35
CA VAL A 148 -2.11 18.89 -8.53
C VAL A 148 -1.02 17.86 -8.84
N GLN A 149 -1.34 16.72 -9.45
CA GLN A 149 -0.37 15.63 -9.69
C GLN A 149 0.84 16.02 -10.57
N ALA A 150 0.71 17.04 -11.41
CA ALA A 150 1.78 17.54 -12.28
C ALA A 150 2.36 18.89 -11.81
N ALA A 151 1.83 19.46 -10.73
CA ALA A 151 2.28 20.72 -10.17
C ALA A 151 3.46 20.52 -9.21
N LYS A 152 4.12 21.61 -8.81
CA LYS A 152 5.30 21.57 -7.95
C LYS A 152 4.96 21.78 -6.47
N ALA A 153 4.10 22.74 -6.17
CA ALA A 153 3.75 23.08 -4.80
C ALA A 153 2.37 23.72 -4.65
N ILE A 154 1.76 23.49 -3.48
CA ILE A 154 0.67 24.32 -2.96
C ILE A 154 1.24 25.23 -1.89
N THR A 155 1.06 26.54 -2.03
CA THR A 155 1.56 27.54 -1.07
C THR A 155 0.42 28.38 -0.50
N LEU A 156 0.63 28.94 0.68
CA LEU A 156 -0.26 29.96 1.22
C LEU A 156 0.24 31.36 0.83
N GLU A 157 -0.64 32.19 0.30
CA GLU A 157 -0.32 33.58 0.00
C GLU A 157 0.14 34.35 1.25
N ASN A 158 1.19 35.16 1.06
CA ASN A 158 1.83 35.98 2.10
C ASN A 158 2.35 35.18 3.31
N GLY A 159 2.76 33.92 3.09
CA GLY A 159 3.27 33.04 4.14
C GLY A 159 4.41 32.13 3.69
N LEU A 160 5.05 31.47 4.66
CA LEU A 160 6.11 30.46 4.43
C LEU A 160 5.53 29.04 4.23
N GLN A 161 4.22 28.88 4.40
CA GLN A 161 3.52 27.61 4.29
C GLN A 161 3.58 27.06 2.86
N ALA A 162 4.12 25.85 2.72
CA ALA A 162 4.24 25.18 1.44
C ALA A 162 4.10 23.66 1.60
N ILE A 163 3.30 23.06 0.73
CA ILE A 163 3.22 21.63 0.49
C ILE A 163 3.98 21.36 -0.80
N SER A 164 5.10 20.63 -0.72
CA SER A 164 5.76 20.09 -1.91
C SER A 164 4.91 18.97 -2.50
N LEU A 165 4.67 19.00 -3.82
CA LEU A 165 3.92 17.97 -4.54
C LEU A 165 4.86 16.89 -5.13
N GLN A 166 6.17 17.02 -4.89
CA GLN A 166 7.16 16.02 -5.30
C GLN A 166 6.89 14.70 -4.60
N GLY A 167 6.64 13.65 -5.36
CA GLY A 167 6.31 12.32 -4.83
C GLY A 167 4.82 12.06 -4.61
N LEU A 168 3.94 13.06 -4.72
CA LEU A 168 2.49 12.87 -4.59
C LEU A 168 1.98 11.80 -5.57
N LYS A 169 2.29 11.94 -6.87
CA LYS A 169 1.88 10.96 -7.89
C LYS A 169 2.34 9.54 -7.58
N ALA A 170 3.57 9.38 -7.07
CA ALA A 170 4.09 8.06 -6.67
C ALA A 170 3.37 7.51 -5.43
N ALA A 171 3.06 8.37 -4.46
CA ALA A 171 2.26 8.01 -3.28
C ALA A 171 0.85 7.57 -3.67
N LEU A 172 0.18 8.28 -4.58
CA LEU A 172 -1.14 7.90 -5.10
C LEU A 172 -1.10 6.56 -5.85
N LEU A 173 -0.11 6.38 -6.73
CA LEU A 173 0.09 5.12 -7.45
C LEU A 173 0.34 3.95 -6.49
N PHE A 174 1.08 4.18 -5.40
CA PHE A 174 1.28 3.17 -4.37
C PHE A 174 -0.05 2.79 -3.70
N ILE A 175 -0.89 3.76 -3.34
CA ILE A 175 -2.22 3.48 -2.78
C ILE A 175 -3.08 2.70 -3.78
N ASP A 176 -3.08 3.09 -5.05
CA ASP A 176 -3.78 2.35 -6.12
C ASP A 176 -3.27 0.92 -6.26
N SER A 177 -1.96 0.71 -6.24
CA SER A 177 -1.36 -0.62 -6.30
C SER A 177 -1.73 -1.48 -5.08
N ARG A 178 -1.64 -0.91 -3.86
CA ARG A 178 -2.00 -1.58 -2.61
C ARG A 178 -3.45 -2.04 -2.57
N GLN A 179 -4.34 -1.24 -3.14
CA GLN A 179 -5.77 -1.53 -3.21
C GLN A 179 -6.18 -2.22 -4.51
N LYS A 180 -5.23 -2.55 -5.40
CA LYS A 180 -5.47 -3.16 -6.72
C LYS A 180 -6.45 -2.37 -7.59
N ARG A 181 -6.29 -1.05 -7.64
CA ARG A 181 -7.09 -0.14 -8.47
C ARG A 181 -6.43 0.20 -9.81
N VAL A 182 -5.12 0.02 -9.96
CA VAL A 182 -4.43 0.35 -11.23
C VAL A 182 -5.09 -0.41 -12.38
N GLY A 183 -5.46 0.29 -13.45
CA GLY A 183 -6.23 -0.29 -14.57
C GLY A 183 -7.75 -0.24 -14.42
N SER A 184 -8.27 0.17 -13.25
CA SER A 184 -9.71 0.41 -13.04
C SER A 184 -10.10 1.87 -13.29
N GLU A 185 -11.38 2.11 -13.48
CA GLU A 185 -11.97 3.45 -13.63
C GLU A 185 -11.75 4.31 -12.36
N THR A 186 -11.62 3.64 -11.21
CA THR A 186 -11.49 4.26 -9.88
C THR A 186 -10.05 4.55 -9.45
N ALA A 187 -9.05 4.27 -10.31
CA ALA A 187 -7.67 4.62 -10.01
C ALA A 187 -7.49 6.14 -9.97
N TRP A 188 -6.59 6.65 -9.12
CA TRP A 188 -6.14 8.04 -9.20
C TRP A 188 -4.99 8.20 -10.19
N VAL A 189 -4.16 7.17 -10.33
CA VAL A 189 -3.03 7.09 -11.26
C VAL A 189 -3.16 5.82 -12.10
N GLY A 190 -3.06 5.97 -13.43
CA GLY A 190 -3.21 4.82 -14.34
C GLY A 190 -4.64 4.29 -14.37
N LYS A 191 -5.62 5.19 -14.55
CA LYS A 191 -7.02 4.83 -14.83
C LYS A 191 -7.08 3.91 -16.05
N GLY A 192 -7.99 2.95 -16.00
CA GLY A 192 -8.34 2.08 -17.13
C GLY A 192 -9.83 1.79 -17.14
N GLU A 193 -10.22 0.72 -17.82
CA GLU A 193 -11.62 0.37 -18.09
C GLU A 193 -12.17 -0.73 -17.17
N GLU A 194 -11.37 -1.26 -16.24
CA GLU A 194 -11.89 -2.26 -15.33
C GLU A 194 -12.96 -1.64 -14.40
N PRO A 195 -14.12 -2.30 -14.24
CA PRO A 195 -15.22 -1.75 -13.47
C PRO A 195 -14.86 -1.65 -11.98
N PRO A 196 -15.47 -0.74 -11.20
CA PRO A 196 -15.19 -0.57 -9.77
C PRO A 196 -15.24 -1.85 -8.94
N LEU A 197 -16.08 -2.82 -9.35
CA LEU A 197 -16.22 -4.13 -8.70
C LEU A 197 -14.99 -5.05 -8.87
N SER A 198 -14.04 -4.73 -9.75
CA SER A 198 -12.76 -5.45 -9.82
C SER A 198 -11.86 -5.18 -8.61
N VAL A 199 -12.10 -4.07 -7.90
CA VAL A 199 -11.36 -3.69 -6.70
C VAL A 199 -11.75 -4.59 -5.52
N PRO A 200 -10.79 -5.29 -4.89
CA PRO A 200 -11.09 -6.19 -3.77
C PRO A 200 -11.71 -5.45 -2.59
N PRO A 201 -12.67 -6.07 -1.87
CA PRO A 201 -13.20 -5.50 -0.64
C PRO A 201 -12.11 -5.37 0.43
N ALA A 202 -12.37 -4.53 1.44
CA ALA A 202 -11.50 -4.43 2.61
C ALA A 202 -11.36 -5.80 3.28
N PRO A 203 -10.12 -6.24 3.63
CA PRO A 203 -9.91 -7.44 4.42
C PRO A 203 -10.68 -7.42 5.75
N ALA A 204 -11.18 -8.58 6.17
CA ALA A 204 -11.82 -8.73 7.46
C ALA A 204 -10.82 -8.48 8.62
N LEU A 205 -11.27 -7.78 9.66
CA LEU A 205 -10.49 -7.59 10.88
C LEU A 205 -10.34 -8.90 11.63
N ARG A 206 -9.13 -9.15 12.17
CA ARG A 206 -8.92 -10.24 13.12
C ARG A 206 -9.41 -9.81 14.50
N SER A 207 -10.13 -10.69 15.19
CA SER A 207 -10.45 -10.50 16.60
C SER A 207 -9.17 -10.55 17.44
N VAL A 208 -9.07 -9.65 18.42
CA VAL A 208 -8.00 -9.67 19.43
C VAL A 208 -8.66 -9.95 20.77
N ALA A 209 -8.14 -10.91 21.54
CA ALA A 209 -8.62 -11.19 22.88
C ALA A 209 -8.38 -9.98 23.79
N ARG A 210 -9.41 -9.56 24.54
CA ARG A 210 -9.26 -8.56 25.59
C ARG A 210 -8.44 -9.18 26.73
N ILE A 211 -7.36 -8.53 27.13
CA ILE A 211 -6.65 -8.85 28.36
C ILE A 211 -7.29 -7.99 29.44
N ASP A 212 -8.04 -8.61 30.36
CA ASP A 212 -8.51 -7.91 31.56
C ASP A 212 -7.30 -7.68 32.47
N VAL A 213 -6.84 -6.43 32.54
CA VAL A 213 -5.77 -6.05 33.46
C VAL A 213 -6.37 -6.03 34.86
N ALA A 214 -5.99 -7.01 35.69
CA ALA A 214 -6.33 -7.01 37.10
C ALA A 214 -5.76 -5.75 37.77
N GLU A 215 -6.63 -5.01 38.46
CA GLU A 215 -6.28 -3.79 39.18
C GLU A 215 -5.17 -4.08 40.21
N SER A 216 -4.07 -3.32 40.15
CA SER A 216 -2.98 -3.48 41.13
C SER A 216 -3.48 -3.14 42.52
N PRO A 217 -3.16 -3.96 43.55
CA PRO A 217 -3.56 -3.67 44.92
C PRO A 217 -2.96 -2.34 45.39
N PRO A 218 -3.67 -1.56 46.22
CA PRO A 218 -3.22 -0.25 46.68
C PRO A 218 -1.92 -0.37 47.48
N GLN A 219 -0.94 0.48 47.17
CA GLN A 219 0.31 0.52 47.93
C GLN A 219 0.07 1.10 49.34
N PRO A 220 0.64 0.49 50.40
CA PRO A 220 0.58 1.04 51.75
C PRO A 220 1.41 2.32 51.84
N ARG A 221 0.87 3.29 52.59
CA ARG A 221 1.43 4.63 52.85
C ARG A 221 2.70 4.61 53.69
#